data_AF-X1ACK0-F1
#
_entry.id   AF-X1ACK0-F1
#
_cell.length_a   1.000
_cell.length_b   1.000
_cell.length_c   1.000
_cell.angle_alpha   90.00
_cell.angle_beta   90.00
_cell.angle_gamma   90.00
#
_symmetry.space_group_name_H-M   'P 1'
#
loop_
_entity.id
_entity.type
_entity.pdbx_description
1 polymer ?
#
loop_
_entity_poly.entity_id
_entity_poly.type
_entity_poly.pdbx_seq_one_letter_code
_entity_poly.pdbx_strand_id
1 'polypeptide(L)'
;MSAKMTLGDFLNRLEGVYKSIDVRIAAVKSDDIWHNALTVVRFSYMEPKDLEEQQKELENKWSKVQTSNFRIEMKAWPFATSETLSDLLKEGKWLLLDVGSGPTLDLQFGRSIDLFSLDGRFNRHGYTRRENHSWPCFEALDGKHCPLLREEQLQNEVKSHTLIGLYSLISELLEVDFHGGLDLDLIVNAPFYAKIENVDFAEQKCEVQVKFHKDIKALAVTAIVRRGEGDNTPIRDKAGFSIKLEEAEELGEYMRLWTKQFDLPSATPADYLSWDL
;
A
#
# COMPACT_ATOMS: atom_id res chain seq x y z
N MET A 1 -13.33 -8.64 17.65
CA MET A 1 -11.86 -8.87 17.68
C MET A 1 -11.40 -8.89 16.24
N SER A 2 -10.62 -7.90 15.81
CA SER A 2 -9.98 -7.92 14.48
C SER A 2 -8.97 -9.07 14.48
N ALA A 3 -9.04 -9.95 13.48
CA ALA A 3 -8.04 -11.00 13.31
C ALA A 3 -6.70 -10.31 13.08
N LYS A 4 -5.73 -10.54 13.97
CA LYS A 4 -4.34 -10.15 13.72
C LYS A 4 -3.84 -10.99 12.55
N MET A 5 -3.43 -10.33 11.48
CA MET A 5 -2.85 -10.95 10.29
C MET A 5 -1.51 -10.29 10.06
N THR A 6 -0.48 -11.11 9.84
CA THR A 6 0.86 -10.62 9.50
C THR A 6 0.94 -10.29 8.00
N LEU A 7 1.97 -9.54 7.60
CA LEU A 7 2.22 -9.30 6.18
C LEU A 7 2.44 -10.62 5.42
N GLY A 8 3.23 -11.55 5.98
CA GLY A 8 3.48 -12.85 5.36
C GLY A 8 2.19 -13.64 5.14
N ASP A 9 1.30 -13.69 6.14
CA ASP A 9 -0.01 -14.33 6.02
C ASP A 9 -0.86 -13.69 4.92
N PHE A 10 -0.82 -12.36 4.81
CA PHE A 10 -1.58 -11.62 3.82
C PHE A 10 -1.07 -11.86 2.39
N LEU A 11 0.24 -11.77 2.17
CA LEU A 11 0.87 -12.02 0.87
C LEU A 11 0.63 -13.46 0.41
N ASN A 12 0.71 -14.44 1.32
CA ASN A 12 0.44 -15.85 1.01
C ASN A 12 -1.00 -16.09 0.55
N ARG A 13 -1.98 -15.35 1.07
CA ARG A 13 -3.39 -15.44 0.63
C ARG A 13 -3.62 -14.86 -0.76
N LEU A 14 -2.72 -13.98 -1.21
CA LEU A 14 -2.75 -13.30 -2.50
C LEU A 14 -1.63 -13.78 -3.42
N GLU A 15 -1.24 -15.05 -3.28
CA GLU A 15 -0.25 -15.68 -4.13
C GLU A 15 -0.59 -15.48 -5.62
N GLY A 16 0.38 -14.97 -6.38
CA GLY A 16 0.23 -14.69 -7.81
C GLY A 16 -0.27 -13.28 -8.15
N VAL A 17 -0.77 -12.53 -7.16
CA VAL A 17 -1.27 -11.16 -7.39
C VAL A 17 -0.13 -10.16 -7.57
N TYR A 18 0.92 -10.26 -6.74
CA TYR A 18 2.02 -9.28 -6.76
C TYR A 18 3.14 -9.72 -7.69
N LYS A 19 3.63 -8.76 -8.49
CA LYS A 19 4.72 -8.94 -9.45
C LYS A 19 5.94 -8.11 -9.13
N SER A 20 5.77 -6.99 -8.45
CA SER A 20 6.86 -6.09 -8.07
C SER A 20 6.70 -5.50 -6.67
N ILE A 21 7.79 -4.92 -6.19
CA ILE A 21 7.92 -4.20 -4.93
C ILE A 21 8.48 -2.81 -5.24
N ASP A 22 7.69 -1.76 -5.00
CA ASP A 22 8.11 -0.35 -5.04
C ASP A 22 8.71 0.01 -3.70
N VAL A 23 10.02 0.22 -3.68
CA VAL A 23 10.74 0.68 -2.50
C VAL A 23 11.16 2.12 -2.72
N ARG A 24 10.80 2.99 -1.78
CA ARG A 24 11.22 4.40 -1.80
C ARG A 24 11.79 4.80 -0.47
N ILE A 25 12.94 5.45 -0.49
CA ILE A 25 13.73 5.71 0.70
C ILE A 25 14.12 7.18 0.70
N ALA A 26 13.78 7.88 1.77
CA ALA A 26 14.41 9.12 2.16
C ALA A 26 15.55 8.79 3.13
N ALA A 27 16.76 9.24 2.80
CA ALA A 27 17.95 9.01 3.61
C ALA A 27 18.62 10.33 3.97
N VAL A 28 19.16 10.39 5.18
CA VAL A 28 19.88 11.54 5.74
C VAL A 28 21.29 11.12 6.13
N LYS A 29 22.27 12.01 5.94
CA LYS A 29 23.65 11.74 6.27
C LYS A 29 24.04 12.45 7.57
N SER A 30 24.70 11.75 8.48
CA SER A 30 25.30 12.29 9.70
C SER A 30 26.58 11.52 10.02
N ASP A 31 27.64 12.20 10.44
CA ASP A 31 28.95 11.59 10.75
C ASP A 31 29.45 10.61 9.67
N ASP A 32 29.32 11.02 8.41
CA ASP A 32 29.65 10.22 7.22
C ASP A 32 28.83 8.94 6.96
N ILE A 33 27.79 8.70 7.76
CA ILE A 33 26.92 7.52 7.69
C ILE A 33 25.54 7.94 7.14
N TRP A 34 24.96 7.11 6.28
CA TRP A 34 23.58 7.28 5.83
C TRP A 34 22.61 6.56 6.77
N HIS A 35 21.58 7.28 7.19
CA HIS A 35 20.52 6.79 8.07
C HIS A 35 19.18 6.82 7.34
N ASN A 36 18.37 5.78 7.59
CA ASN A 36 16.99 5.76 7.13
C ASN A 36 16.22 6.90 7.80
N ALA A 37 15.61 7.77 6.98
CA ALA A 37 14.70 8.78 7.48
C ALA A 37 13.25 8.34 7.33
N LEU A 38 12.92 7.73 6.17
CA LEU A 38 11.65 7.08 5.91
C LEU A 38 11.82 6.10 4.76
N THR A 39 11.37 4.86 4.95
CA THR A 39 11.26 3.86 3.88
C THR A 39 9.80 3.50 3.66
N VAL A 40 9.39 3.44 2.40
CA VAL A 40 8.07 3.01 1.97
C VAL A 40 8.23 1.79 1.07
N VAL A 41 7.63 0.67 1.47
CA VAL A 41 7.61 -0.58 0.71
C VAL A 41 6.18 -0.82 0.24
N ARG A 42 5.98 -0.96 -1.07
CA ARG A 42 4.65 -1.23 -1.64
C ARG A 42 4.68 -2.43 -2.55
N PHE A 43 3.76 -3.35 -2.35
CA PHE A 43 3.55 -4.47 -3.24
C PHE A 43 2.62 -4.06 -4.38
N SER A 44 2.95 -4.46 -5.60
CA SER A 44 2.20 -4.07 -6.80
C SER A 44 1.97 -5.27 -7.72
N TYR A 45 0.81 -5.29 -8.38
CA TYR A 45 0.53 -6.24 -9.47
C TYR A 45 1.26 -5.88 -10.78
N MET A 46 1.82 -4.67 -10.87
CA MET A 46 2.51 -4.20 -12.08
C MET A 46 3.87 -4.88 -12.24
N GLU A 47 4.31 -5.04 -13.48
CA GLU A 47 5.67 -5.51 -13.76
C GLU A 47 6.71 -4.52 -13.24
N PRO A 48 7.91 -4.98 -12.81
CA PRO A 48 8.95 -4.09 -12.30
C PRO A 48 9.28 -2.94 -13.26
N LYS A 49 9.34 -3.22 -14.57
CA LYS A 49 9.66 -2.20 -15.57
C LYS A 49 8.64 -1.07 -15.64
N ASP A 50 7.34 -1.38 -15.58
CA ASP A 50 6.29 -0.36 -15.59
C ASP A 50 6.36 0.50 -14.32
N LEU A 51 6.75 -0.12 -13.20
CA LEU A 51 7.00 0.55 -11.93
C LEU A 51 8.18 1.52 -12.03
N GLU A 52 9.28 1.10 -12.66
CA GLU A 52 10.47 1.95 -12.91
C GLU A 52 10.12 3.14 -13.78
N GLU A 53 9.29 2.95 -14.81
CA GLU A 53 8.81 4.04 -15.67
C GLU A 53 8.01 5.06 -14.87
N GLN A 54 7.09 4.62 -13.99
CA GLN A 54 6.36 5.52 -13.08
C GLN A 54 7.27 6.25 -12.09
N GLN A 55 8.25 5.56 -11.51
CA GLN A 55 9.24 6.17 -10.63
C GLN A 55 10.05 7.25 -11.37
N LYS A 56 10.46 6.96 -12.61
CA LYS A 56 11.21 7.90 -13.45
C LYS A 56 10.37 9.11 -13.86
N GLU A 57 9.08 8.95 -14.16
CA GLU A 57 8.18 10.07 -14.40
C GLU A 57 8.08 11.00 -13.18
N LEU A 58 8.00 10.41 -11.98
CA LEU A 58 7.98 11.16 -10.73
C LEU A 58 9.32 11.87 -10.47
N GLU A 59 10.45 11.20 -10.67
CA GLU A 59 11.78 11.81 -10.59
C GLU A 59 11.95 12.94 -11.63
N ASN A 60 11.46 12.77 -12.85
CA ASN A 60 11.53 13.82 -13.88
C ASN A 60 10.71 15.05 -13.50
N LYS A 61 9.56 14.85 -12.85
CA LYS A 61 8.68 15.95 -12.40
C LYS A 61 9.34 16.81 -11.32
N TRP A 62 10.08 16.19 -10.40
CA TRP A 62 10.65 16.87 -9.23
C TRP A 62 12.17 17.07 -9.30
N SER A 63 12.81 16.57 -10.35
CA SER A 63 14.25 16.34 -10.46
C SER A 63 14.79 15.33 -9.44
N LYS A 64 15.89 14.66 -9.79
CA LYS A 64 16.56 13.74 -8.86
C LYS A 64 17.03 14.50 -7.62
N VAL A 65 16.57 14.07 -6.45
CA VAL A 65 16.92 14.69 -5.16
C VAL A 65 18.15 14.02 -4.56
N GLN A 66 19.29 14.69 -4.68
CA GLN A 66 20.54 14.26 -4.08
C GLN A 66 21.37 15.48 -3.69
N THR A 67 21.59 15.67 -2.40
CA THR A 67 22.47 16.67 -1.81
C THR A 67 23.61 15.98 -1.04
N SER A 68 24.43 16.77 -0.33
CA SER A 68 25.50 16.22 0.49
C SER A 68 24.97 15.40 1.68
N ASN A 69 23.85 15.85 2.27
CA ASN A 69 23.30 15.26 3.50
C ASN A 69 21.89 14.69 3.36
N PHE A 70 21.26 14.78 2.18
CA PHE A 70 19.93 14.25 1.94
C PHE A 70 19.83 13.60 0.56
N ARG A 71 19.09 12.51 0.46
CA ARG A 71 18.72 11.92 -0.83
C ARG A 71 17.42 11.17 -0.75
N ILE A 72 16.77 11.05 -1.91
CA ILE A 72 15.65 10.13 -2.10
C ILE A 72 16.04 9.13 -3.18
N GLU A 73 15.86 7.84 -2.87
CA GLU A 73 16.09 6.75 -3.80
C GLU A 73 14.78 5.99 -4.03
N MET A 74 14.54 5.62 -5.28
CA MET A 74 13.41 4.78 -5.68
C MET A 74 13.93 3.54 -6.39
N LYS A 75 13.34 2.39 -6.08
CA LYS A 75 13.70 1.09 -6.65
C LYS A 75 12.45 0.29 -6.92
N ALA A 76 12.42 -0.39 -8.05
CA ALA A 76 11.42 -1.38 -8.39
C ALA A 76 12.08 -2.75 -8.39
N TRP A 77 11.65 -3.64 -7.51
CA TRP A 77 12.20 -4.98 -7.41
C TRP A 77 11.17 -6.00 -7.87
N PRO A 78 11.59 -7.11 -8.50
CA PRO A 78 10.69 -8.25 -8.74
C PRO A 78 10.15 -8.80 -7.41
N PHE A 79 8.88 -9.18 -7.35
CA PHE A 79 8.28 -9.75 -6.13
C PHE A 79 9.01 -10.99 -5.62
N ALA A 80 9.60 -11.77 -6.52
CA ALA A 80 10.44 -12.92 -6.17
C ALA A 80 11.66 -12.59 -5.28
N THR A 81 12.03 -11.31 -5.14
CA THR A 81 13.12 -10.85 -4.27
C THR A 81 12.65 -10.38 -2.89
N SER A 82 11.38 -10.62 -2.54
CA SER A 82 10.80 -10.22 -1.24
C SER A 82 11.52 -10.82 -0.03
N GLU A 83 12.01 -12.06 -0.14
CA GLU A 83 12.82 -12.69 0.91
C GLU A 83 14.17 -11.96 1.09
N THR A 84 14.85 -11.64 -0.01
CA THR A 84 16.09 -10.84 0.03
C THR A 84 15.87 -9.48 0.67
N LEU A 85 14.74 -8.84 0.35
CA LEU A 85 14.32 -7.59 0.98
C LEU A 85 14.16 -7.74 2.50
N SER A 86 13.49 -8.81 2.94
CA SER A 86 13.29 -9.12 4.36
C SER A 86 14.61 -9.37 5.08
N ASP A 87 15.52 -10.13 4.48
CA ASP A 87 16.83 -10.43 5.04
C ASP A 87 17.69 -9.17 5.24
N LEU A 88 17.72 -8.27 4.25
CA LEU A 88 18.42 -6.99 4.37
C LEU A 88 17.87 -6.15 5.54
N LEU A 89 16.54 -6.04 5.63
CA LEU A 89 15.87 -5.33 6.72
C LEU A 89 16.14 -5.97 8.09
N LYS A 90 16.22 -7.30 8.18
CA LYS A 90 16.59 -8.03 9.40
C LYS A 90 18.03 -7.75 9.83
N GLU A 91 18.95 -7.62 8.88
CA GLU A 91 20.32 -7.24 9.18
C GLU A 91 20.45 -5.76 9.60
N GLY A 92 19.37 -4.97 9.47
CA GLY A 92 19.36 -3.54 9.75
C GLY A 92 20.19 -2.73 8.74
N LYS A 93 20.54 -3.36 7.62
CA LYS A 93 21.39 -2.83 6.57
C LYS A 93 20.61 -2.73 5.28
N TRP A 94 20.85 -1.67 4.55
CA TRP A 94 20.32 -1.53 3.21
C TRP A 94 21.39 -1.05 2.26
N LEU A 95 21.51 -1.73 1.12
CA LEU A 95 22.40 -1.31 0.05
C LEU A 95 21.63 -0.30 -0.80
N LEU A 96 21.89 0.99 -0.59
CA LEU A 96 21.25 2.08 -1.36
C LEU A 96 21.55 1.98 -2.86
N LEU A 97 22.63 1.27 -3.22
CA LEU A 97 23.14 1.17 -4.57
C LEU A 97 23.49 -0.27 -4.89
N ASP A 98 22.71 -0.90 -5.76
CA ASP A 98 23.17 -2.06 -6.51
C ASP A 98 22.65 -1.97 -7.96
N VAL A 99 23.11 -0.97 -8.71
CA VAL A 99 23.15 -1.03 -10.19
C VAL A 99 24.23 -0.06 -10.70
N GLY A 100 25.38 -0.60 -11.10
CA GLY A 100 26.45 0.16 -11.77
C GLY A 100 27.63 0.49 -10.86
N SER A 101 28.82 0.49 -11.44
CA SER A 101 30.16 0.60 -10.85
C SER A 101 30.44 1.90 -10.07
N GLY A 102 29.63 2.18 -9.06
CA GLY A 102 29.84 3.18 -8.03
C GLY A 102 30.02 2.51 -6.65
N PRO A 103 30.46 3.27 -5.63
CA PRO A 103 30.60 2.74 -4.29
C PRO A 103 29.24 2.39 -3.71
N THR A 104 29.12 1.17 -3.19
CA THR A 104 27.97 0.71 -2.41
C THR A 104 27.84 1.60 -1.18
N LEU A 105 26.68 2.23 -1.00
CA LEU A 105 26.40 3.04 0.18
C LEU A 105 25.54 2.23 1.14
N ASP A 106 26.07 2.04 2.35
CA ASP A 106 25.35 1.38 3.44
C ASP A 106 24.41 2.38 4.10
N LEU A 107 23.13 2.07 4.08
CA LEU A 107 22.09 2.74 4.85
C LEU A 107 21.79 1.94 6.11
N GLN A 108 21.75 2.64 7.24
CA GLN A 108 21.44 2.06 8.53
C GLN A 108 20.01 2.36 8.94
N PHE A 109 19.24 1.31 9.23
CA PHE A 109 17.94 1.42 9.89
C PHE A 109 18.07 1.54 11.41
N GLY A 110 19.25 1.19 11.96
CA GLY A 110 19.51 1.21 13.40
C GLY A 110 18.76 0.13 14.20
N ARG A 111 17.97 -0.72 13.53
CA ARG A 111 17.26 -1.86 14.11
C ARG A 111 17.06 -2.97 13.08
N SER A 112 16.88 -4.20 13.57
CA SER A 112 16.42 -5.35 12.79
C SER A 112 14.92 -5.26 12.58
N ILE A 113 14.46 -5.47 11.34
CA ILE A 113 13.04 -5.48 10.98
C ILE A 113 12.73 -6.80 10.29
N ASP A 114 11.85 -7.60 10.88
CA ASP A 114 11.28 -8.77 10.19
C ASP A 114 10.05 -8.33 9.41
N LEU A 115 10.23 -8.12 8.10
CA LEU A 115 9.20 -7.56 7.22
C LEU A 115 7.92 -8.39 7.22
N PHE A 116 8.02 -9.71 7.16
CA PHE A 116 6.86 -10.60 7.04
C PHE A 116 6.13 -10.78 8.36
N SER A 117 6.81 -10.55 9.49
CA SER A 117 6.21 -10.63 10.83
C SER A 117 5.50 -9.34 11.26
N LEU A 118 5.49 -8.29 10.42
CA LEU A 118 4.80 -7.05 10.74
C LEU A 118 3.29 -7.27 10.88
N ASP A 119 2.74 -6.84 12.02
CA ASP A 119 1.29 -6.78 12.26
C ASP A 119 0.69 -5.61 11.47
N GLY A 120 -0.27 -5.90 10.60
CA GLY A 120 -0.95 -4.87 9.79
C GLY A 120 -2.34 -4.51 10.29
N ARG A 121 -2.84 -3.41 9.74
CA ARG A 121 -4.24 -2.95 9.82
C ARG A 121 -4.84 -3.00 8.42
N PHE A 122 -6.16 -3.18 8.35
CA PHE A 122 -6.92 -3.10 7.11
C PHE A 122 -7.61 -1.76 7.02
N ASN A 123 -7.07 -0.88 6.18
CA ASN A 123 -7.61 0.46 5.97
C ASN A 123 -8.21 0.57 4.57
N ARG A 124 -9.34 1.29 4.45
CA ARG A 124 -9.91 1.68 3.14
C ARG A 124 -9.04 2.74 2.44
N HIS A 125 -8.28 3.52 3.22
CA HIS A 125 -7.33 4.53 2.75
C HIS A 125 -6.02 4.32 3.50
N GLY A 126 -4.96 3.89 2.82
CA GLY A 126 -3.61 3.84 3.40
C GLY A 126 -2.97 5.23 3.47
N TYR A 127 -1.82 5.33 4.13
CA TYR A 127 -0.95 6.52 4.14
C TYR A 127 -0.38 6.85 2.76
N THR A 128 -0.50 5.94 1.79
CA THR A 128 0.06 6.08 0.43
C THR A 128 -0.97 6.67 -0.54
N ARG A 129 -0.54 7.65 -1.34
CA ARG A 129 -1.37 8.44 -2.27
C ARG A 129 -1.30 7.98 -3.74
N ARG A 130 -0.52 6.93 -4.04
CA ARG A 130 -0.13 6.51 -5.40
C ARG A 130 -1.29 6.14 -6.32
N GLU A 131 -2.37 5.58 -5.78
CA GLU A 131 -3.47 5.07 -6.61
C GLU A 131 -4.66 6.04 -6.64
N ASN A 132 -5.09 6.42 -7.85
CA ASN A 132 -6.34 7.16 -8.08
C ASN A 132 -7.60 6.42 -7.57
N HIS A 133 -7.48 5.12 -7.30
CA HIS A 133 -8.53 4.27 -6.78
C HIS A 133 -8.10 3.72 -5.42
N SER A 134 -8.92 3.92 -4.39
CA SER A 134 -8.67 3.36 -3.06
C SER A 134 -8.96 1.86 -3.07
N TRP A 135 -7.93 1.03 -3.19
CA TRP A 135 -8.05 -0.39 -2.83
C TRP A 135 -8.00 -0.53 -1.31
N PRO A 136 -8.81 -1.43 -0.74
CA PRO A 136 -8.52 -1.94 0.60
C PRO A 136 -7.07 -2.43 0.65
N CYS A 137 -6.33 -2.03 1.68
CA CYS A 137 -4.92 -2.37 1.79
C CYS A 137 -4.59 -2.93 3.16
N PHE A 138 -3.67 -3.89 3.17
CA PHE A 138 -2.87 -4.19 4.35
C PHE A 138 -1.86 -3.05 4.52
N GLU A 139 -1.82 -2.50 5.72
CA GLU A 139 -0.85 -1.47 6.08
C GLU A 139 -0.16 -1.81 7.39
N ALA A 140 1.17 -1.80 7.36
CA ALA A 140 1.99 -1.86 8.56
C ALA A 140 2.83 -0.59 8.68
N LEU A 141 2.87 -0.02 9.88
CA LEU A 141 3.65 1.16 10.23
C LEU A 141 4.58 0.75 11.36
N ASP A 142 5.87 1.07 11.22
CA ASP A 142 6.87 0.73 12.23
C ASP A 142 7.92 1.83 12.39
N GLY A 143 8.61 1.79 13.53
CA GLY A 143 9.78 2.60 13.82
C GLY A 143 9.47 3.91 14.51
N LYS A 144 10.34 4.89 14.28
CA LYS A 144 10.33 6.20 14.95
C LYS A 144 10.77 7.29 14.01
N HIS A 145 10.28 8.50 14.26
CA HIS A 145 10.65 9.66 13.49
C HIS A 145 12.17 9.91 13.55
N CYS A 146 12.81 10.07 12.40
CA CYS A 146 14.22 10.42 12.33
C CYS A 146 14.47 11.86 12.83
N PRO A 147 15.20 12.06 13.95
CA PRO A 147 15.37 13.39 14.55
C PRO A 147 16.14 14.36 13.65
N LEU A 148 17.02 13.86 12.78
CA LEU A 148 17.82 14.64 11.84
C LEU A 148 16.95 15.46 10.86
N LEU A 149 15.72 15.01 10.56
CA LEU A 149 14.77 15.77 9.73
C LEU A 149 14.32 17.11 10.36
N ARG A 150 14.56 17.30 11.66
CA ARG A 150 14.24 18.55 12.37
C ARG A 150 15.40 19.54 12.37
N GLU A 151 16.57 19.16 11.88
CA GLU A 151 17.73 20.04 11.86
C GLU A 151 17.56 21.16 10.83
N GLU A 152 17.70 22.41 11.29
CA GLU A 152 17.52 23.58 10.45
C GLU A 152 18.51 23.60 9.28
N GLN A 153 19.75 23.15 9.51
CA GLN A 153 20.77 23.05 8.47
C GLN A 153 20.32 22.12 7.33
N LEU A 154 19.81 20.94 7.64
CA LEU A 154 19.31 19.99 6.64
C LEU A 154 18.10 20.56 5.89
N GLN A 155 17.15 21.16 6.62
CA GLN A 155 15.98 21.77 5.99
C GLN A 155 16.36 22.90 5.03
N ASN A 156 17.33 23.75 5.42
CA ASN A 156 17.82 24.83 4.58
C ASN A 156 18.58 24.31 3.35
N GLU A 157 19.41 23.27 3.51
CA GLU A 157 20.10 22.61 2.40
C GLU A 157 19.11 22.07 1.36
N VAL A 158 18.10 21.32 1.81
CA VAL A 158 17.11 20.73 0.90
C VAL A 158 16.28 21.81 0.22
N LYS A 159 15.85 22.83 0.97
CA LYS A 159 15.09 23.95 0.43
C LYS A 159 15.89 24.78 -0.57
N SER A 160 17.20 24.97 -0.38
CA SER A 160 18.03 25.73 -1.31
C SER A 160 18.22 25.00 -2.66
N HIS A 161 18.20 23.67 -2.65
CA HIS A 161 18.36 22.86 -3.86
C HIS A 161 17.05 22.62 -4.61
N THR A 162 15.95 22.44 -3.87
CA THR A 162 14.66 21.99 -4.44
C THR A 162 13.57 23.05 -4.45
N LEU A 163 13.77 24.17 -3.73
CA LEU A 163 12.76 25.21 -3.47
C LEU A 163 11.53 24.72 -2.68
N ILE A 164 11.54 23.46 -2.23
CA ILE A 164 10.45 22.79 -1.52
C ILE A 164 10.91 22.44 -0.11
N GLY A 165 9.99 22.46 0.86
CA GLY A 165 10.30 22.04 2.22
C GLY A 165 10.55 20.52 2.31
N LEU A 166 11.47 20.10 3.17
CA LEU A 166 11.90 18.71 3.33
C LEU A 166 10.73 17.71 3.48
N TYR A 167 9.79 17.95 4.41
CA TYR A 167 8.65 17.05 4.62
C TYR A 167 7.69 17.00 3.42
N SER A 168 7.49 18.13 2.76
CA SER A 168 6.69 18.18 1.53
C SER A 168 7.36 17.38 0.42
N LEU A 169 8.68 17.54 0.26
CA LEU A 169 9.45 16.80 -0.73
C LEU A 169 9.39 15.29 -0.48
N ILE A 170 9.56 14.86 0.77
CA ILE A 170 9.41 13.45 1.17
C ILE A 170 7.99 12.96 0.85
N SER A 171 6.96 13.71 1.25
CA SER A 171 5.56 13.34 1.02
C SER A 171 5.23 13.19 -0.47
N GLU A 172 5.71 14.10 -1.31
CA GLU A 172 5.43 14.09 -2.75
C GLU A 172 6.17 12.96 -3.47
N LEU A 173 7.46 12.78 -3.19
CA LEU A 173 8.28 11.78 -3.88
C LEU A 173 8.05 10.36 -3.35
N LEU A 174 7.85 10.20 -2.05
CA LEU A 174 7.47 8.91 -1.50
C LEU A 174 5.97 8.67 -1.63
N GLU A 175 5.17 9.64 -2.12
CA GLU A 175 3.71 9.59 -2.26
C GLU A 175 3.00 9.15 -0.97
N VAL A 176 3.35 9.76 0.15
CA VAL A 176 2.79 9.45 1.47
C VAL A 176 2.36 10.71 2.20
N ASP A 177 1.42 10.58 3.14
CA ASP A 177 1.06 11.66 4.05
C ASP A 177 2.05 11.76 5.23
N PHE A 178 3.29 12.18 4.97
CA PHE A 178 4.36 12.22 5.98
C PHE A 178 4.65 13.63 6.51
N HIS A 179 4.67 13.78 7.83
CA HIS A 179 4.92 15.07 8.47
C HIS A 179 5.61 14.89 9.83
N GLY A 180 6.23 15.94 10.36
CA GLY A 180 7.08 15.89 11.56
C GLY A 180 6.39 15.49 12.88
N GLY A 181 5.06 15.33 12.85
CA GLY A 181 4.25 14.81 13.96
C GLY A 181 4.05 13.29 13.93
N LEU A 182 4.42 12.60 12.85
CA LEU A 182 4.34 11.14 12.76
C LEU A 182 5.59 10.50 13.32
N ASP A 183 5.43 9.56 14.23
CA ASP A 183 6.52 8.80 14.85
C ASP A 183 6.70 7.44 14.17
N LEU A 184 7.28 7.46 12.97
CA LEU A 184 7.58 6.26 12.16
C LEU A 184 8.72 6.54 11.18
N ASP A 185 9.35 5.47 10.69
CA ASP A 185 10.33 5.52 9.60
C ASP A 185 10.20 4.35 8.60
N LEU A 186 9.17 3.51 8.75
CA LEU A 186 8.81 2.46 7.82
C LEU A 186 7.28 2.43 7.60
N ILE A 187 6.89 2.41 6.33
CA ILE A 187 5.52 2.19 5.88
C ILE A 187 5.51 1.02 4.92
N VAL A 188 4.70 0.00 5.17
CA VAL A 188 4.48 -1.12 4.27
C VAL A 188 3.03 -1.12 3.81
N ASN A 189 2.81 -1.18 2.50
CA ASN A 189 1.48 -1.24 1.91
C ASN A 189 1.36 -2.42 0.94
N ALA A 190 0.34 -3.25 1.12
CA ALA A 190 0.00 -4.31 0.19
C ALA A 190 -1.50 -4.21 -0.15
N PRO A 191 -1.85 -3.72 -1.35
CA PRO A 191 -3.25 -3.61 -1.76
C PRO A 191 -3.88 -4.99 -1.95
N PHE A 192 -5.12 -5.17 -1.51
CA PHE A 192 -5.88 -6.42 -1.68
C PHE A 192 -6.27 -6.68 -3.15
N TYR A 193 -6.32 -5.61 -3.96
CA TYR A 193 -6.77 -5.63 -5.35
C TYR A 193 -8.12 -6.31 -5.57
N ALA A 194 -9.03 -6.19 -4.59
CA ALA A 194 -10.43 -6.46 -4.76
C ALA A 194 -11.28 -5.41 -4.01
N LYS A 195 -12.37 -4.97 -4.61
CA LYS A 195 -13.32 -4.03 -4.00
C LYS A 195 -14.71 -4.19 -4.59
N ILE A 196 -15.71 -3.84 -3.80
CA ILE A 196 -17.05 -3.57 -4.31
C ILE A 196 -16.99 -2.23 -5.05
N GLU A 197 -17.24 -2.26 -6.36
CA GLU A 197 -17.15 -1.09 -7.24
C GLU A 197 -18.47 -0.36 -7.34
N ASN A 198 -19.58 -1.10 -7.39
CA ASN A 198 -20.92 -0.54 -7.44
C ASN A 198 -21.93 -1.44 -6.72
N VAL A 199 -22.95 -0.81 -6.16
CA VAL A 199 -24.15 -1.45 -5.61
C VAL A 199 -25.33 -0.64 -6.10
N ASP A 200 -26.15 -1.22 -6.98
CA ASP A 200 -27.40 -0.62 -7.42
C ASP A 200 -28.58 -1.35 -6.78
N PHE A 201 -29.58 -0.61 -6.32
CA PHE A 201 -30.75 -1.16 -5.66
C PHE A 201 -32.03 -0.64 -6.33
N ALA A 202 -32.78 -1.58 -6.91
CA ALA A 202 -34.06 -1.32 -7.53
C ALA A 202 -35.12 -2.26 -6.94
N GLU A 203 -36.09 -1.69 -6.23
CA GLU A 203 -37.19 -2.40 -5.57
C GLU A 203 -36.74 -3.44 -4.53
N GLN A 204 -36.65 -4.72 -4.91
CA GLN A 204 -36.17 -5.83 -4.08
C GLN A 204 -34.93 -6.51 -4.70
N LYS A 205 -34.38 -5.90 -5.74
CA LYS A 205 -33.24 -6.42 -6.49
C LYS A 205 -32.03 -5.54 -6.24
N CYS A 206 -30.92 -6.18 -5.91
CA CYS A 206 -29.66 -5.52 -5.76
C CYS A 206 -28.66 -6.06 -6.77
N GLU A 207 -28.09 -5.21 -7.60
CA GLU A 207 -26.93 -5.56 -8.41
C GLU A 207 -25.66 -5.14 -7.67
N VAL A 208 -24.72 -6.07 -7.47
CA VAL A 208 -23.37 -5.75 -7.03
C VAL A 208 -22.40 -5.96 -8.17
N GLN A 209 -21.39 -5.08 -8.21
CA GLN A 209 -20.24 -5.19 -9.06
C GLN A 209 -19.00 -5.27 -8.17
N VAL A 210 -18.25 -6.35 -8.31
CA VAL A 210 -16.98 -6.57 -7.60
C VAL A 210 -15.86 -6.60 -8.61
N LYS A 211 -14.92 -5.66 -8.46
CA LYS A 211 -13.70 -5.62 -9.24
C LYS A 211 -12.57 -6.29 -8.46
N PHE A 212 -11.85 -7.21 -9.08
CA PHE A 212 -10.79 -7.95 -8.41
C PHE A 212 -9.66 -8.42 -9.35
N HIS A 213 -8.49 -8.71 -8.79
CA HIS A 213 -7.36 -9.27 -9.54
C HIS A 213 -7.61 -10.74 -9.91
N LYS A 214 -7.28 -11.13 -11.15
CA LYS A 214 -7.59 -12.47 -11.71
C LYS A 214 -6.97 -13.64 -10.93
N ASP A 215 -5.84 -13.40 -10.27
CA ASP A 215 -5.13 -14.45 -9.50
C ASP A 215 -5.69 -14.65 -8.08
N ILE A 216 -6.70 -13.87 -7.67
CA ILE A 216 -7.39 -14.09 -6.40
C ILE A 216 -8.32 -15.30 -6.54
N LYS A 217 -7.92 -16.41 -5.93
CA LYS A 217 -8.56 -17.73 -6.08
C LYS A 217 -9.89 -17.87 -5.33
N ALA A 218 -10.08 -17.11 -4.26
CA ALA A 218 -11.25 -17.23 -3.39
C ALA A 218 -11.70 -15.86 -2.88
N LEU A 219 -12.83 -15.40 -3.40
CA LEU A 219 -13.54 -14.21 -2.91
C LEU A 219 -14.99 -14.59 -2.62
N ALA A 220 -15.55 -13.97 -1.60
CA ALA A 220 -16.96 -14.11 -1.29
C ALA A 220 -17.54 -12.75 -0.96
N VAL A 221 -18.62 -12.39 -1.62
CA VAL A 221 -19.38 -11.20 -1.25
C VAL A 221 -20.51 -11.60 -0.31
N THR A 222 -20.77 -10.79 0.70
CA THR A 222 -21.93 -10.98 1.56
C THR A 222 -22.75 -9.70 1.66
N ALA A 223 -24.02 -9.79 1.28
CA ALA A 223 -25.04 -8.80 1.60
C ALA A 223 -25.51 -8.98 3.04
N ILE A 224 -25.56 -7.90 3.82
CA ILE A 224 -26.07 -7.88 5.19
C ILE A 224 -27.18 -6.84 5.27
N VAL A 225 -28.39 -7.31 5.61
CA VAL A 225 -29.57 -6.46 5.85
C VAL A 225 -29.73 -6.29 7.35
N ARG A 226 -29.84 -5.04 7.82
CA ARG A 226 -30.04 -4.70 9.23
C ARG A 226 -31.32 -3.89 9.42
N ARG A 227 -31.98 -4.05 10.59
CA ARG A 227 -33.20 -3.28 10.90
C ARG A 227 -32.86 -1.86 11.33
N GLY A 228 -33.35 -0.82 10.67
CA GLY A 228 -33.08 0.58 11.03
C GLY A 228 -31.90 1.17 10.25
N GLU A 229 -31.30 2.25 10.75
CA GLU A 229 -30.52 3.19 9.91
C GLU A 229 -28.99 3.01 9.94
N GLY A 230 -28.43 1.98 10.59
CA GLY A 230 -26.96 1.86 10.65
C GLY A 230 -26.39 0.52 11.11
N ASP A 231 -25.06 0.43 11.04
CA ASP A 231 -24.27 -0.79 11.29
C ASP A 231 -24.46 -1.42 12.68
N ASN A 232 -24.86 -0.62 13.66
CA ASN A 232 -25.02 -1.07 15.05
C ASN A 232 -26.36 -1.76 15.32
N THR A 233 -27.25 -1.85 14.32
CA THR A 233 -28.57 -2.45 14.51
C THR A 233 -28.57 -3.96 14.22
N PRO A 234 -29.56 -4.72 14.75
CA PRO A 234 -29.62 -6.16 14.59
C PRO A 234 -29.65 -6.60 13.12
N ILE A 235 -28.85 -7.62 12.79
CA ILE A 235 -28.89 -8.29 11.49
C ILE A 235 -30.27 -8.93 11.32
N ARG A 236 -30.93 -8.57 10.24
CA ARG A 236 -32.21 -9.11 9.81
C ARG A 236 -32.02 -10.29 8.87
N ASP A 237 -31.12 -10.15 7.91
CA ASP A 237 -30.87 -11.11 6.85
C ASP A 237 -29.41 -11.04 6.38
N LYS A 238 -28.90 -12.15 5.83
CA LYS A 238 -27.53 -12.25 5.30
C LYS A 238 -27.50 -13.22 4.13
N ALA A 239 -26.98 -12.78 2.99
CA ALA A 239 -26.81 -13.60 1.80
C ALA A 239 -25.36 -13.56 1.31
N GLY A 240 -24.68 -14.71 1.31
CA GLY A 240 -23.27 -14.85 0.92
C GLY A 240 -23.12 -15.61 -0.39
N PHE A 241 -22.21 -15.15 -1.25
CA PHE A 241 -21.94 -15.72 -2.56
C PHE A 241 -20.45 -15.82 -2.80
N SER A 242 -19.99 -17.02 -3.15
CA SER A 242 -18.63 -17.20 -3.66
C SER A 242 -18.56 -16.68 -5.09
N ILE A 243 -17.56 -15.83 -5.35
CA ILE A 243 -17.28 -15.33 -6.69
C ILE A 243 -16.56 -16.43 -7.46
N LYS A 244 -17.16 -16.83 -8.59
CA LYS A 244 -16.55 -17.78 -9.52
C LYS A 244 -15.88 -17.02 -10.64
N LEU A 245 -14.63 -17.37 -10.93
CA LEU A 245 -13.81 -16.68 -11.92
C LEU A 245 -14.44 -16.72 -13.32
N GLU A 246 -15.13 -17.82 -13.65
CA GLU A 246 -15.80 -18.05 -14.93
C GLU A 246 -17.06 -17.17 -15.12
N GLU A 247 -17.63 -16.66 -14.03
CA GLU A 247 -18.77 -15.73 -14.07
C GLU A 247 -18.33 -14.26 -14.20
N ALA A 248 -17.01 -13.99 -14.17
CA ALA A 248 -16.46 -12.65 -14.18
C ALA A 248 -15.89 -12.27 -15.56
N GLU A 249 -16.19 -11.05 -15.99
CA GLU A 249 -15.68 -10.46 -17.23
C GLU A 249 -14.23 -10.01 -17.07
N GLU A 250 -13.43 -10.12 -18.13
CA GLU A 250 -12.04 -9.64 -18.12
C GLU A 250 -11.98 -8.12 -18.34
N LEU A 251 -11.34 -7.40 -17.41
CA LEU A 251 -11.04 -5.98 -17.49
C LEU A 251 -9.54 -5.77 -17.71
N GLY A 252 -9.08 -6.10 -18.92
CA GLY A 252 -7.66 -6.00 -19.29
C GLY A 252 -6.83 -7.17 -18.78
N GLU A 253 -5.52 -6.95 -18.61
CA GLU A 253 -4.58 -8.05 -18.38
C GLU A 253 -4.70 -8.69 -16.99
N TYR A 254 -5.07 -7.91 -15.97
CA TYR A 254 -4.97 -8.31 -14.56
C TYR A 254 -6.28 -8.31 -13.79
N MET A 255 -7.27 -7.53 -14.24
CA MET A 255 -8.48 -7.29 -13.47
C MET A 255 -9.67 -8.02 -14.07
N ARG A 256 -10.62 -8.38 -13.23
CA ARG A 256 -11.92 -8.92 -13.61
C ARG A 256 -13.05 -8.15 -12.93
N LEU A 257 -14.22 -8.16 -13.55
CA LEU A 257 -15.46 -7.61 -13.02
C LEU A 257 -16.47 -8.73 -12.88
N TRP A 258 -16.91 -9.00 -11.66
CA TRP A 258 -18.01 -9.89 -11.40
C TRP A 258 -19.26 -9.07 -11.09
N THR A 259 -20.32 -9.29 -11.87
CA THR A 259 -21.60 -8.62 -11.71
C THR A 259 -22.66 -9.65 -11.36
N LYS A 260 -23.41 -9.40 -10.29
CA LYS A 260 -24.50 -10.30 -9.89
C LYS A 260 -25.68 -9.53 -9.36
N GLN A 261 -26.85 -9.96 -9.81
CA GLN A 261 -28.12 -9.51 -9.25
C GLN A 261 -28.58 -10.49 -8.17
N PHE A 262 -29.05 -9.93 -7.05
CA PHE A 262 -29.61 -10.64 -5.92
C PHE A 262 -31.04 -10.20 -5.68
N ASP A 263 -31.88 -11.15 -5.32
CA ASP A 263 -33.17 -10.86 -4.73
C ASP A 263 -33.00 -10.73 -3.21
N LEU A 264 -33.42 -9.60 -2.64
CA LEU A 264 -33.52 -9.35 -1.21
C LEU A 264 -35.01 -9.24 -0.83
N PRO A 265 -35.77 -10.35 -0.88
CA PRO A 265 -37.24 -10.32 -0.79
C PRO A 265 -37.75 -9.80 0.55
N SER A 266 -36.91 -9.87 1.59
CA SER A 266 -37.21 -9.38 2.93
C SER A 266 -36.77 -7.94 3.16
N ALA A 267 -35.98 -7.32 2.28
CA ALA A 267 -35.49 -5.96 2.48
C ALA A 267 -36.63 -4.94 2.29
N THR A 268 -36.69 -3.95 3.17
CA THR A 268 -37.60 -2.81 3.08
C THR A 268 -36.81 -1.51 2.98
N PRO A 269 -37.42 -0.39 2.52
CA PRO A 269 -36.75 0.91 2.49
C PRO A 269 -36.28 1.45 3.85
N ALA A 270 -36.70 0.82 4.96
CA ALA A 270 -36.29 1.18 6.32
C ALA A 270 -35.13 0.32 6.86
N ASP A 271 -34.64 -0.64 6.07
CA ASP A 271 -33.49 -1.46 6.42
C ASP A 271 -32.19 -0.79 5.96
N TYR A 272 -31.12 -1.00 6.72
CA TYR A 272 -29.78 -0.59 6.36
C TYR A 272 -29.03 -1.75 5.70
N LEU A 273 -28.50 -1.49 4.51
CA LEU A 273 -27.76 -2.47 3.71
C LEU A 273 -26.26 -2.23 3.85
N SER A 274 -25.53 -3.28 4.23
CA SER A 274 -24.07 -3.30 4.29
C SER A 274 -23.53 -4.48 3.51
N TRP A 275 -22.28 -4.36 3.04
CA TRP A 275 -21.64 -5.36 2.21
C TRP A 275 -20.24 -5.67 2.72
N ASP A 276 -19.94 -6.96 2.81
CA ASP A 276 -18.63 -7.48 3.15
C ASP A 276 -18.04 -8.21 1.94
N LEU A 277 -16.73 -8.05 1.72
CA LEU A 277 -15.93 -8.76 0.72
C LEU A 277 -14.81 -9.54 1.41
#